data_AF-A0A7Y4TD35-F1
#
_entry.id   AF-A0A7Y4TD35-F1
#
_cell.length_a   1.000
_cell.length_b   1.000
_cell.length_c   1.000
_cell.angle_alpha   90.00
_cell.angle_beta   90.00
_cell.angle_gamma   90.00
#
_symmetry.space_group_name_H-M   'P 1'
#
loop_
_entity.id
_entity.type
_entity.pdbx_description
1 polymer ?
#
loop_
_entity_poly.entity_id
_entity_poly.type
_entity_poly.pdbx_seq_one_letter_code
_entity_poly.pdbx_strand_id
1 'polypeptide(L)'
;MPRYLISFDDGSMDHIPEDDWTEVGEASHAVVREARAAGVWIFGGGVLRQRSSIVATDGTVTDGPVPETKAVVGGFAIIEVPSRADALSWAARLAHACRCPQEVRDIMFDPES
;
A
#
# COMPACT_ATOMS: atom_id res chain seq x y z
N MET A 1 -14.38 7.86 -10.96
CA MET A 1 -13.94 6.51 -11.39
C MET A 1 -13.78 5.64 -10.13
N PRO A 2 -13.82 4.30 -10.18
CA PRO A 2 -13.60 3.50 -8.98
C PRO A 2 -12.18 3.69 -8.42
N ARG A 3 -12.07 3.66 -7.08
CA ARG A 3 -10.81 3.75 -6.35
C ARG A 3 -10.40 2.35 -5.87
N TYR A 4 -9.11 2.07 -5.90
CA TYR A 4 -8.56 0.78 -5.50
C TYR A 4 -7.43 0.96 -4.51
N LEU A 5 -7.41 0.11 -3.48
CA LEU A 5 -6.30 -0.08 -2.58
C LEU A 5 -5.41 -1.19 -3.13
N ILE A 6 -4.15 -0.88 -3.37
CA ILE A 6 -3.08 -1.84 -3.66
C ILE A 6 -2.19 -1.88 -2.42
N SER A 7 -2.05 -3.02 -1.76
CA SER A 7 -1.29 -3.13 -0.51
C SER A 7 -0.49 -4.41 -0.40
N PHE A 8 0.52 -4.41 0.47
CA PHE A 8 1.24 -5.62 0.87
C PHE A 8 1.37 -5.67 2.40
N ASP A 9 1.51 -6.88 2.93
CA ASP A 9 1.65 -7.09 4.36
C ASP A 9 3.06 -6.77 4.84
N ASP A 10 3.16 -6.27 6.07
CA ASP A 10 4.38 -6.19 6.84
C ASP A 10 5.08 -7.57 6.84
N GLY A 11 6.34 -7.61 6.42
CA GLY A 11 7.10 -8.86 6.25
C GLY A 11 7.30 -9.28 4.80
N SER A 12 6.44 -8.82 3.88
CA SER A 12 6.47 -9.26 2.48
C SER A 12 7.76 -8.90 1.74
N MET A 13 8.51 -7.93 2.25
CA MET A 13 9.77 -7.44 1.69
C MET A 13 11.01 -7.94 2.46
N ASP A 14 10.86 -8.79 3.49
CA ASP A 14 11.99 -9.23 4.35
C ASP A 14 13.03 -10.09 3.63
N HIS A 15 12.68 -10.57 2.44
CA HIS A 15 13.59 -11.32 1.58
C HIS A 15 14.54 -10.41 0.77
N ILE A 16 14.35 -9.08 0.80
CA ILE A 16 15.19 -8.11 0.08
C ILE A 16 16.51 -7.90 0.85
N PRO A 17 17.68 -8.13 0.21
CA PRO A 17 18.98 -7.84 0.82
C PRO A 17 19.13 -6.35 1.18
N GLU A 18 19.89 -6.05 2.24
CA GLU A 18 20.06 -4.67 2.71
C GLU A 18 20.64 -3.74 1.63
N ASP A 19 21.58 -4.24 0.83
CA ASP A 19 22.24 -3.48 -0.24
C ASP A 19 21.30 -3.15 -1.42
N ASP A 20 20.17 -3.86 -1.56
CA ASP A 20 19.25 -3.71 -2.68
C ASP A 20 18.18 -2.62 -2.44
N TRP A 21 18.04 -2.11 -1.20
CA TRP A 21 16.94 -1.20 -0.85
C TRP A 21 16.91 0.10 -1.65
N THR A 22 18.07 0.62 -2.04
CA THR A 22 18.15 1.82 -2.88
C THR A 22 17.55 1.56 -4.26
N GLU A 23 17.86 0.42 -4.87
CA GLU A 23 17.33 0.04 -6.18
C GLU A 23 15.82 -0.23 -6.12
N VAL A 24 15.37 -0.98 -5.12
CA VAL A 24 13.94 -1.26 -4.88
C VAL A 24 13.17 0.05 -4.67
N GLY A 25 13.73 0.97 -3.88
CA GLY A 25 13.18 2.29 -3.65
C GLY A 25 13.00 3.07 -4.96
N GLU A 26 14.05 3.18 -5.77
CA GLU A 26 13.98 3.89 -7.05
C GLU A 26 13.04 3.23 -8.07
N ALA A 27 13.00 1.89 -8.13
CA ALA A 27 12.06 1.16 -8.97
C ALA A 27 10.61 1.47 -8.58
N SER A 28 10.29 1.44 -7.28
CA SER A 28 8.95 1.78 -6.79
C SER A 28 8.58 3.24 -7.09
N HIS A 29 9.52 4.18 -6.90
CA HIS A 29 9.33 5.58 -7.22
C HIS A 29 9.12 5.82 -8.72
N ALA A 30 9.74 5.03 -9.60
CA ALA A 30 9.49 5.11 -11.04
C ALA A 30 8.02 4.82 -11.36
N VAL A 31 7.45 3.75 -10.79
CA VAL A 31 6.03 3.41 -10.97
C VAL A 31 5.13 4.51 -10.41
N VAL A 32 5.47 5.10 -9.26
CA VAL A 32 4.72 6.24 -8.69
C VAL A 32 4.76 7.45 -9.62
N ARG A 33 5.91 7.79 -10.21
CA ARG A 33 6.03 8.90 -11.17
C ARG A 33 5.16 8.65 -12.40
N GLU A 34 5.14 7.43 -12.91
CA GLU A 34 4.30 7.03 -14.05
C GLU A 34 2.80 7.10 -13.71
N ALA A 35 2.41 6.63 -12.52
CA ALA A 35 1.02 6.71 -12.04
C ALA A 35 0.55 8.16 -11.86
N ARG A 36 1.41 9.03 -11.34
CA ARG A 36 1.15 10.47 -11.23
C ARG A 36 1.02 11.12 -12.61
N ALA A 37 1.92 10.80 -13.54
CA ALA A 37 1.88 11.33 -14.91
C ALA A 37 0.61 10.88 -15.67
N ALA A 38 0.13 9.67 -15.41
CA ALA A 38 -1.13 9.15 -15.94
C ALA A 38 -2.39 9.72 -15.25
N GLY A 39 -2.23 10.50 -14.18
CA GLY A 39 -3.35 11.09 -13.42
C GLY A 39 -4.12 10.09 -12.57
N VAL A 40 -3.60 8.88 -12.35
CA VAL A 40 -4.30 7.80 -11.61
C VAL A 40 -3.89 7.72 -10.14
N TRP A 41 -2.82 8.39 -9.73
CA TRP A 41 -2.29 8.33 -8.37
C TRP A 41 -3.04 9.27 -7.41
N ILE A 42 -3.64 8.72 -6.35
CA ILE A 42 -4.19 9.52 -5.25
C ILE A 42 -3.13 9.70 -4.16
N PHE A 43 -2.71 8.61 -3.52
CA PHE A 43 -1.80 8.62 -2.37
C PHE A 43 -1.20 7.24 -2.12
N GLY A 44 -0.06 7.16 -1.42
CA GLY A 44 0.56 5.89 -1.06
C GLY A 44 1.90 6.08 -0.35
N GLY A 45 2.39 5.00 0.26
CA GLY A 45 3.65 4.96 1.00
C GLY A 45 3.84 3.67 1.80
N GLY A 46 5.04 3.51 2.35
CA GLY A 46 5.32 2.48 3.35
C GLY A 46 4.76 2.85 4.72
N VAL A 47 4.40 1.85 5.51
CA VAL A 47 3.91 1.99 6.88
C VAL A 47 5.02 1.56 7.84
N LEU A 48 5.19 2.30 8.94
CA LEU A 48 6.18 1.95 9.95
C LEU A 48 5.79 0.67 10.67
N ARG A 49 6.72 -0.30 10.66
CA ARG A 49 6.50 -1.65 11.21
C ARG A 49 6.09 -1.58 12.67
N GLN A 50 5.02 -2.31 13.01
CA GLN A 50 4.51 -2.50 14.38
C GLN A 50 4.32 -1.19 15.18
N ARG A 51 4.16 -0.04 14.52
CA ARG A 51 3.95 1.25 15.17
C ARG A 51 2.52 1.71 14.96
N SER A 52 1.63 1.32 15.87
CA SER A 52 0.23 1.71 15.83
C SER A 52 -0.35 1.97 17.22
N SER A 53 -1.46 2.70 17.26
CA SER A 53 -2.29 2.86 18.46
C SER A 53 -3.73 2.52 18.11
N ILE A 54 -4.44 1.91 19.04
CA ILE A 54 -5.86 1.60 18.93
C ILE A 54 -6.62 2.64 19.75
N VAL A 55 -7.60 3.29 19.12
CA VAL A 55 -8.52 4.21 19.78
C VAL A 55 -9.86 3.50 19.92
N ALA A 56 -10.26 3.21 21.16
CA ALA A 56 -11.53 2.57 21.48
C ALA A 56 -12.72 3.53 21.35
N THR A 57 -13.94 2.99 21.36
CA THR A 57 -15.17 3.78 21.20
C THR A 57 -15.43 4.77 22.34
N ASP A 58 -14.80 4.55 23.51
CA ASP A 58 -14.84 5.47 24.65
C ASP A 58 -13.72 6.52 24.62
N GLY A 59 -12.89 6.52 23.56
CA GLY A 59 -11.76 7.42 23.39
C GLY A 59 -10.46 6.95 24.05
N THR A 60 -10.44 5.79 24.71
CA THR A 60 -9.22 5.23 25.29
C THR A 60 -8.21 4.90 24.19
N VAL A 61 -6.95 5.27 24.40
CA VAL A 61 -5.84 4.98 23.49
C VAL A 61 -4.94 3.91 24.10
N THR A 62 -4.70 2.84 23.36
CA THR A 62 -3.71 1.81 23.73
C THR A 62 -2.72 1.59 22.61
N ASP A 63 -1.54 1.06 22.95
CA ASP A 63 -0.62 0.60 21.93
C ASP A 63 -1.20 -0.61 21.17
N GLY A 64 -0.88 -0.67 19.88
CA GLY A 64 -1.19 -1.80 19.03
C GLY A 64 0.03 -2.21 18.19
N PRO A 65 -0.10 -3.23 17.33
CA PRO A 65 -1.35 -3.89 16.94
C PRO A 65 -1.84 -4.90 17.99
N VAL A 66 -3.12 -5.24 17.96
CA VAL A 66 -3.70 -6.30 18.82
C VAL A 66 -4.35 -7.39 17.95
N PRO A 67 -3.95 -8.68 18.11
CA PRO A 67 -2.76 -9.12 18.84
C PRO A 67 -1.47 -8.57 18.21
N GLU A 68 -0.39 -8.45 18.99
CA GLU A 68 0.91 -7.90 18.54
C GLU A 68 1.50 -8.65 17.33
N THR A 69 1.06 -9.89 17.08
CA THR A 69 1.52 -10.74 15.98
C THR A 69 0.55 -10.81 14.80
N LYS A 70 -0.40 -9.87 14.69
CA LYS A 70 -1.35 -9.84 13.55
C LYS A 70 -0.64 -9.37 12.28
N ALA A 71 -1.01 -9.93 11.14
CA ALA A 71 -0.66 -9.36 9.84
C ALA A 71 -1.21 -7.92 9.72
N VAL A 72 -0.33 -6.97 9.46
CA VAL A 72 -0.63 -5.54 9.30
C VAL A 72 -0.10 -5.06 7.95
N VAL A 73 -0.65 -3.97 7.44
CA VAL A 73 -0.20 -3.38 6.17
C VAL A 73 1.23 -2.84 6.33
N GLY A 74 2.14 -3.28 5.46
CA GLY A 74 3.52 -2.80 5.38
C GLY A 74 3.69 -1.63 4.39
N GLY A 75 2.77 -1.52 3.43
CA GLY A 75 2.73 -0.40 2.50
C GLY A 75 1.51 -0.47 1.59
N PHE A 76 1.17 0.66 0.97
CA PHE A 76 0.00 0.76 0.13
C PHE A 76 0.08 1.87 -0.92
N ALA A 77 -0.80 1.77 -1.91
CA ALA A 77 -1.14 2.80 -2.87
C ALA A 77 -2.66 2.84 -3.06
N ILE A 78 -3.22 4.03 -3.17
CA ILE A 78 -4.59 4.30 -3.56
C ILE A 78 -4.53 4.92 -4.96
N ILE A 79 -5.22 4.29 -5.90
CA ILE A 79 -5.32 4.75 -7.29
C ILE A 79 -6.78 4.88 -7.71
N GLU A 80 -7.03 5.76 -8.67
CA GLU A 80 -8.33 5.92 -9.32
C GLU A 80 -8.20 5.60 -10.81
N VAL A 81 -8.92 4.58 -11.26
CA VAL A 81 -8.83 4.06 -12.64
C VAL A 81 -10.19 3.61 -13.15
N PRO A 82 -10.42 3.50 -14.46
CA PRO A 82 -11.73 3.15 -15.02
C PRO A 82 -12.23 1.75 -14.66
N SER A 83 -11.32 0.80 -14.41
CA SER A 83 -11.68 -0.60 -14.20
C SER A 83 -10.74 -1.36 -13.25
N ARG A 84 -11.21 -2.50 -12.75
CA ARG A 84 -10.40 -3.42 -11.94
C ARG A 84 -9.22 -4.00 -12.73
N ALA A 85 -9.36 -4.18 -14.03
CA ALA A 85 -8.27 -4.65 -14.88
C ALA A 85 -7.12 -3.63 -14.93
N ASP A 86 -7.45 -2.33 -15.03
CA ASP A 86 -6.46 -1.25 -14.96
C ASP A 86 -5.77 -1.24 -13.59
N ALA A 87 -6.53 -1.45 -12.51
CA ALA A 87 -5.96 -1.50 -11.16
C ALA A 87 -4.98 -2.67 -10.99
N LEU A 88 -5.33 -3.85 -11.50
CA LEU A 88 -4.45 -5.02 -11.50
C LEU A 88 -3.18 -4.79 -12.33
N SER A 89 -3.27 -4.05 -13.44
CA SER A 89 -2.10 -3.67 -14.25
C SER A 89 -1.12 -2.79 -13.46
N TRP A 90 -1.63 -1.78 -12.75
CA TRP A 90 -0.81 -0.95 -11.86
C TRP A 90 -0.24 -1.76 -10.67
N ALA A 91 -1.04 -2.64 -10.08
CA ALA A 91 -0.59 -3.51 -9.01
C ALA A 91 0.52 -4.46 -9.45
N ALA A 92 0.48 -4.99 -10.67
CA ALA A 92 1.54 -5.83 -11.21
C ALA A 92 2.88 -5.08 -11.35
N ARG A 93 2.84 -3.80 -11.75
CA ARG A 93 4.02 -2.94 -11.83
C ARG A 93 4.61 -2.67 -10.45
N LEU A 94 3.76 -2.35 -9.47
CA LEU A 94 4.17 -2.19 -8.08
C LEU A 94 4.71 -3.49 -7.50
N ALA A 95 4.09 -4.64 -7.78
CA ALA A 95 4.55 -5.95 -7.32
C ALA A 95 5.95 -6.26 -7.83
N HIS A 96 6.21 -5.99 -9.11
CA HIS A 96 7.53 -6.15 -9.70
C HIS A 96 8.55 -5.19 -9.07
N ALA A 97 8.22 -3.90 -8.96
CA ALA A 97 9.12 -2.88 -8.44
C ALA A 97 9.46 -3.06 -6.96
N CYS A 98 8.47 -3.35 -6.13
CA CYS A 98 8.63 -3.64 -4.69
C CYS A 98 9.11 -5.07 -4.42
N ARG A 99 9.25 -5.90 -5.46
CA ARG A 99 9.66 -7.32 -5.38
C ARG A 99 8.79 -8.15 -4.43
N CYS A 100 7.53 -7.76 -4.19
CA CYS A 100 6.64 -8.47 -3.27
C CYS A 100 5.19 -8.53 -3.80
N PRO A 101 4.42 -9.58 -3.44
CA PRO A 101 3.02 -9.70 -3.85
C PRO A 101 2.19 -8.50 -3.40
N GLN A 102 1.26 -8.07 -4.24
CA GLN A 102 0.32 -6.98 -3.95
C GLN A 102 -1.10 -7.53 -3.94
N GLU A 103 -1.87 -7.15 -2.92
CA GLU A 103 -3.30 -7.38 -2.84
C GLU A 103 -4.05 -6.17 -3.42
N VAL A 104 -5.08 -6.41 -4.22
CA VAL A 104 -5.92 -5.35 -4.81
C VAL A 104 -7.34 -5.46 -4.26
N ARG A 105 -7.80 -4.40 -3.60
CA ARG A 105 -9.15 -4.29 -3.04
C ARG A 105 -9.88 -3.08 -3.61
N ASP A 106 -11.17 -3.23 -3.82
CA ASP A 106 -12.06 -2.14 -4.24
C ASP A 106 -12.33 -1.26 -3.01
N ILE A 107 -12.20 0.06 -3.17
CA ILE A 107 -12.62 1.02 -2.15
C ILE A 107 -14.07 1.41 -2.47
N MET A 108 -14.95 1.27 -1.48
CA MET A 108 -16.35 1.68 -1.60
C MET A 108 -16.42 3.17 -1.96
N PHE A 109 -17.35 3.52 -2.86
CA PHE A 109 -17.63 4.92 -3.14
C PHE A 109 -18.26 5.58 -1.91
N ASP A 110 -17.66 6.67 -1.46
CA ASP A 110 -18.19 7.56 -0.43
C ASP A 110 -18.24 8.99 -1.01
N PRO A 111 -19.42 9.64 -1.05
CA PRO A 111 -19.56 11.00 -1.58
C PRO A 111 -18.81 12.06 -0.76
N GLU A 112 -18.39 11.77 0.47
CA GLU A 112 -17.59 12.68 1.30
C GLU A 112 -16.06 12.48 1.13
N SER A 113 -15.64 11.56 0.25
CA SER A 113 -14.23 11.15 0.06
C SER A 113 -13.51 11.65 -1.19
#